data_AF-A0A6P1HKK9-F1
#
_entry.id   AF-A0A6P1HKK9-F1
#
_cell.length_a   1.000
_cell.length_b   1.000
_cell.length_c   1.000
_cell.angle_alpha   90.00
_cell.angle_beta   90.00
_cell.angle_gamma   90.00
#
_symmetry.space_group_name_H-M   'P 1'
#
loop_
_entity.id
_entity.type
_entity.pdbx_description
1 polymer ?
#
loop_
_entity_poly.entity_id
_entity_poly.type
_entity_poly.pdbx_seq_one_letter_code
_entity_poly.pdbx_strand_id
1 'polypeptide(L)' 'MEDKDYKPKQLLTKREKEVFELLVQDKTTKEIAQELFISEKTVRNHISNAMQKLGVKGRSQAVVELLRMGELKL' A
#
# COMPACT_ATOMS: atom_id res chain seq x y z
N MET A 1 -20.98 29.34 8.21
CA MET A 1 -19.68 28.66 8.37
C MET A 1 -19.85 27.33 7.66
N GLU A 2 -19.35 27.21 6.43
CA GLU A 2 -19.47 25.98 5.64
C GLU A 2 -18.66 24.86 6.31
N ASP A 3 -19.36 23.75 6.56
CA ASP A 3 -18.81 22.47 6.97
C ASP A 3 -17.69 22.06 6.01
N LYS A 4 -16.44 22.14 6.49
CA LYS A 4 -15.28 21.64 5.75
C LYS A 4 -15.42 20.13 5.60
N ASP A 5 -15.67 19.66 4.38
CA ASP A 5 -15.48 18.31 3.86
C ASP A 5 -14.29 17.60 4.53
N TYR A 6 -14.52 16.92 5.66
CA TYR A 6 -13.53 16.07 6.29
C TYR A 6 -13.52 14.75 5.53
N LYS A 7 -12.84 14.72 4.37
CA LYS A 7 -12.49 13.44 3.77
C LYS A 7 -11.58 12.72 4.75
N PRO A 8 -11.94 11.51 5.24
CA PRO A 8 -11.04 10.74 6.08
C PRO A 8 -9.73 10.58 5.32
N LYS A 9 -8.60 10.95 5.95
CA LYS A 9 -7.28 10.73 5.37
C LYS A 9 -7.19 9.24 5.04
N GLN A 10 -7.05 8.92 3.75
CA GLN A 10 -6.76 7.56 3.32
C GLN A 10 -5.50 7.09 4.05
N LEU A 11 -5.58 5.91 4.68
CA LEU A 11 -4.50 5.38 5.50
C LEU A 11 -3.23 5.15 4.66
N LEU A 12 -3.42 4.70 3.42
CA LEU A 12 -2.37 4.57 2.42
C LEU A 12 -2.44 5.70 1.39
N THR A 13 -1.27 6.05 0.86
CA THR A 13 -1.17 6.82 -0.37
C THR A 13 -1.53 5.94 -1.57
N LYS A 14 -1.88 6.56 -2.70
CA LYS A 14 -2.16 5.85 -3.96
C LYS A 14 -1.03 4.89 -4.36
N ARG A 15 0.22 5.33 -4.28
CA ARG A 15 1.39 4.50 -4.63
C ARG A 15 1.60 3.31 -3.69
N GLU A 16 1.38 3.50 -2.39
CA GLU A 16 1.43 2.39 -1.44
C GLU A 16 0.33 1.36 -1.75
N LYS A 17 -0.88 1.83 -2.05
CA LYS A 17 -1.99 0.97 -2.43
C LYS A 17 -1.71 0.18 -3.71
N GLU A 18 -1.27 0.83 -4.78
CA GLU A 18 -0.89 0.19 -6.05
C GLU A 18 0.18 -0.90 -5.84
N VAL A 19 1.20 -0.63 -5.02
CA VAL A 19 2.24 -1.63 -4.70
C VAL A 19 1.63 -2.87 -4.02
N PHE A 20 0.70 -2.68 -3.08
CA PHE A 20 0.04 -3.79 -2.41
C PHE A 20 -0.97 -4.53 -3.29
N GLU A 21 -1.65 -3.84 -4.21
CA GLU A 21 -2.53 -4.45 -5.22
C GLU A 21 -1.75 -5.39 -6.16
N LEU A 22 -0.53 -5.00 -6.54
CA LEU A 22 0.34 -5.86 -7.35
C LEU A 22 0.97 -6.99 -6.53
N LEU A 23 1.28 -6.75 -5.25
CA LEU A 23 1.77 -7.81 -4.35
C LEU A 23 0.75 -8.93 -4.15
N VAL A 24 -0.55 -8.62 -4.04
CA VAL A 24 -1.58 -9.66 -3.90
C VAL A 24 -1.83 -10.45 -5.19
N GLN A 25 -1.38 -9.93 -6.34
CA GLN A 25 -1.33 -10.64 -7.62
C GLN A 25 -0.07 -11.50 -7.77
N ASP A 26 0.63 -11.78 -6.67
CA ASP A 26 1.87 -12.58 -6.62
C ASP A 26 3.05 -11.99 -7.41
N LYS A 27 3.02 -10.67 -7.70
CA LYS A 27 4.13 -10.00 -8.38
C LYS A 27 5.30 -9.77 -7.43
N THR A 28 6.51 -10.02 -7.93
CA THR A 28 7.77 -9.74 -7.26
C THR A 28 8.05 -8.24 -7.20
N THR A 29 8.92 -7.80 -6.29
CA THR A 29 9.33 -6.38 -6.21
C THR A 29 9.95 -5.86 -7.51
N LYS A 30 10.56 -6.75 -8.30
CA LYS A 30 11.14 -6.47 -9.62
C LYS A 30 10.05 -6.21 -10.66
N GLU A 31 9.04 -7.07 -10.73
CA GLU A 31 7.90 -6.89 -11.65
C GLU A 31 7.10 -5.64 -11.31
N ILE A 32 6.83 -5.40 -10.01
CA ILE A 32 6.17 -4.19 -9.53
C ILE A 32 6.96 -2.93 -9.92
N ALA A 33 8.29 -2.97 -9.76
CA ALA A 33 9.16 -1.87 -10.13
C ALA A 33 9.06 -1.56 -11.64
N GLN A 34 9.04 -2.59 -12.49
CA GLN A 34 8.90 -2.44 -13.93
C GLN A 34 7.53 -1.86 -14.31
N GLU A 35 6.44 -2.37 -13.73
CA GLU A 35 5.08 -1.94 -14.05
C GLU A 35 4.75 -0.53 -13.57
N LEU A 36 5.30 -0.13 -12.42
CA LEU A 36 5.12 1.22 -11.87
C LEU A 36 6.18 2.22 -12.35
N PHE A 37 7.13 1.79 -13.19
CA PHE A 37 8.25 2.60 -13.70
C PHE A 37 9.09 3.26 -12.60
N ILE A 38 9.42 2.50 -11.56
CA ILE A 38 10.23 2.94 -10.41
C ILE A 38 11.32 1.91 -10.08
N SER A 39 12.22 2.23 -9.15
CA SER A 39 13.24 1.26 -8.71
C SER A 39 12.69 0.24 -7.71
N GLU A 40 13.28 -0.95 -7.65
CA GLU A 40 12.97 -1.95 -6.60
C GLU A 40 13.18 -1.39 -5.17
N LYS A 41 14.13 -0.47 -5.01
CA LYS A 41 14.34 0.26 -3.75
C LYS A 41 13.14 1.14 -3.42
N THR A 42 12.58 1.83 -4.40
CA THR A 42 11.38 2.66 -4.25
C THR A 42 10.16 1.81 -3.88
N VAL A 43 9.98 0.65 -4.51
CA VAL A 43 8.92 -0.30 -4.14
C VAL A 43 9.06 -0.73 -2.68
N ARG A 44 10.25 -1.15 -2.25
CA ARG A 44 10.52 -1.53 -0.85
C ARG A 44 10.25 -0.38 0.12
N ASN A 45 10.56 0.86 -0.26
CA ASN A 45 10.26 2.03 0.56
C ASN A 45 8.75 2.24 0.71
N HIS A 46 7.95 2.08 -0.35
CA HIS A 46 6.49 2.14 -0.26
C HIS A 46 5.95 1.05 0.68
N ILE A 47 6.46 -0.17 0.59
CA ILE A 47 6.07 -1.28 1.50
C ILE A 47 6.40 -0.92 2.95
N SER A 48 7.63 -0.45 3.23
CA SER A 48 8.06 -0.08 4.58
C SER A 48 7.23 1.06 5.17
N ASN A 49 6.92 2.09 4.37
CA ASN A 49 6.11 3.24 4.81
C ASN A 49 4.67 2.81 5.10
N ALA A 50 4.07 1.97 4.26
CA ALA A 50 2.75 1.41 4.49
C ALA A 50 2.73 0.55 5.76
N MET A 51 3.74 -0.31 5.96
CA MET A 51 3.86 -1.12 7.18
C MET A 51 3.97 -0.25 8.44
N GLN A 52 4.73 0.84 8.38
CA GLN A 52 4.83 1.79 9.48
C GLN A 52 3.49 2.45 9.79
N LYS A 53 2.72 2.85 8.77
CA LYS A 53 1.38 3.43 8.93
C LYS A 53 0.37 2.44 9.51
N LEU A 54 0.48 1.17 9.12
CA LEU A 54 -0.35 0.08 9.62
C LEU A 54 0.07 -0.42 11.01
N GLY A 55 1.26 -0.04 11.49
CA GLY A 55 1.80 -0.53 12.76
C GLY A 55 2.19 -2.02 12.75
N VAL A 56 2.45 -2.59 11.57
CA VAL A 56 2.77 -4.02 11.40
C VAL A 56 4.24 -4.26 11.09
N LYS A 57 4.72 -5.47 11.40
CA LYS A 57 6.16 -5.81 11.28
C LYS A 57 6.51 -6.59 10.02
N GLY A 58 5.53 -7.06 9.25
CA GLY A 58 5.77 -7.85 8.05
C GLY A 58 4.81 -7.54 6.91
N ARG A 59 5.29 -7.76 5.68
CA ARG A 59 4.50 -7.56 4.45
C ARG A 59 3.21 -8.40 4.43
N SER A 60 3.26 -9.65 4.91
CA SER A 60 2.08 -10.52 4.97
C SER A 60 1.06 -10.01 5.99
N GLN A 61 1.52 -9.47 7.13
CA GLN A 61 0.63 -8.82 8.10
C GLN A 61 -0.01 -7.57 7.51
N ALA A 62 0.75 -6.78 6.74
CA ALA A 62 0.22 -5.61 6.04
C ALA A 62 -0.87 -6.00 5.02
N VAL A 63 -0.66 -7.04 4.21
CA VAL A 63 -1.68 -7.55 3.29
C VAL A 63 -2.95 -7.94 4.04
N VAL A 64 -2.82 -8.74 5.10
CA VAL A 64 -3.98 -9.18 5.90
C VAL A 64 -4.73 -8.00 6.49
N GLU A 65 -4.04 -7.00 7.04
CA GLU A 65 -4.74 -5.83 7.59
C GLU A 65 -5.40 -4.97 6.52
N LEU A 66 -4.77 -4.80 5.37
CA LEU A 66 -5.37 -4.04 4.28
C LEU A 66 -6.62 -4.72 3.70
N LEU A 67 -6.67 -6.06 3.70
CA LEU A 67 -7.88 -6.82 3.35
C LEU A 67 -8.96 -6.65 4.42
N ARG A 68 -8.61 -6.70 5.71
CA ARG A 68 -9.55 -6.48 6.83
C ARG A 68 -10.16 -5.08 6.83
N MET A 69 -9.36 -4.07 6.48
CA MET A 69 -9.79 -2.68 6.39
C MET A 69 -10.58 -2.38 5.10
N GLY A 70 -10.65 -3.32 4.14
CA GLY A 70 -11.30 -3.11 2.85
C GLY A 70 -10.52 -2.21 1.89
N GLU A 71 -9.25 -1.93 2.20
CA GLU A 71 -8.35 -1.15 1.34
C GLU A 71 -7.83 -1.96 0.16
N LEU A 72 -7.63 -3.27 0.34
CA LEU A 72 -7.38 -4.23 -0.74
C LEU A 72 -8.60 -5.12 -0.97
N LYS A 73 -8.70 -5.64 -2.19
CA LYS A 73 -9.69 -6.66 -2.58
C LYS A 73 -8.95 -7.80 -3.28
N LEU A 74 -9.33 -9.03 -2.94
CA LEU A 74 -8.95 -10.24 -3.67
C LEU A 74 -10.03 -10.57 -4.71
#